data_AF-A0A9X8VIR1-F1
#
_entry.id   AF-A0A9X8VIR1-F1
#
_cell.length_a   1.000
_cell.length_b   1.000
_cell.length_c   1.000
_cell.angle_alpha   90.00
_cell.angle_beta   90.00
_cell.angle_gamma   90.00
#
_symmetry.space_group_name_H-M   'P 1'
#
loop_
_entity.id
_entity.type
_entity.pdbx_description
1 polymer ?
#
loop_
_entity_poly.entity_id
_entity_poly.type
_entity_poly.pdbx_seq_one_letter_code
_entity_poly.pdbx_strand_id
1 'polypeptide(L)'
;EPLRMDYVEGLLSSNQQDVLMEEIVARYHENTKDAEVVLIEGLVPTRKHQFANALNYEIAKTLNAEIVFVLALGNDSPAQLKERIELARTSFGGSKNKNITGVIINKLNAPVDDQ
;
A
#
# COMPACT_ATOMS: atom_id res chain seq x y z
N GLU A 1 -9.97 -5.50 -12.92
CA GLU A 1 -10.29 -6.69 -12.11
C GLU A 1 -9.11 -7.10 -11.22
N PRO A 2 -9.33 -7.36 -9.92
CA PRO A 2 -8.29 -7.79 -8.99
C PRO A 2 -7.76 -9.20 -9.30
N LEU A 3 -6.50 -9.44 -8.97
CA LEU A 3 -5.94 -10.80 -8.93
C LEU A 3 -6.53 -11.59 -7.76
N ARG A 4 -6.76 -12.88 -7.96
CA ARG A 4 -7.17 -13.76 -6.86
C ARG A 4 -6.03 -13.91 -5.85
N MET A 5 -6.34 -13.80 -4.56
CA MET A 5 -5.32 -13.79 -3.51
C MET A 5 -4.55 -15.12 -3.45
N ASP A 6 -5.24 -16.23 -3.61
CA ASP A 6 -4.71 -17.59 -3.65
C ASP A 6 -3.75 -17.79 -4.84
N TYR A 7 -3.96 -17.09 -5.96
CA TYR A 7 -3.01 -17.07 -7.08
C TYR A 7 -1.76 -16.25 -6.75
N VAL A 8 -1.94 -15.05 -6.18
CA VAL A 8 -0.84 -14.19 -5.72
C VAL A 8 0.04 -14.91 -4.71
N GLU A 9 -0.56 -15.57 -3.71
CA GLU A 9 0.15 -16.39 -2.71
C GLU A 9 0.92 -17.55 -3.37
N GLY A 10 0.35 -18.19 -4.38
CA GLY A 10 1.02 -19.22 -5.17
C GLY A 10 2.32 -18.70 -5.81
N LEU A 11 2.26 -17.56 -6.50
CA LEU A 11 3.42 -16.93 -7.11
C LEU A 11 4.49 -16.53 -6.08
N LEU A 12 4.07 -15.89 -4.97
CA LEU A 12 5.00 -15.48 -3.91
C LEU A 12 5.68 -16.68 -3.24
N SER A 13 4.92 -17.74 -2.94
CA SER A 13 5.45 -18.97 -2.34
C SER A 13 6.43 -19.71 -3.27
N SER A 14 6.25 -19.53 -4.59
CA SER A 14 7.12 -20.11 -5.62
C SER A 14 8.27 -19.19 -6.02
N ASN A 15 8.48 -18.07 -5.31
CA ASN A 15 9.50 -17.06 -5.60
C ASN A 15 9.38 -16.44 -7.02
N GLN A 16 8.15 -16.33 -7.54
CA GLN A 16 7.80 -15.76 -8.85
C GLN A 16 7.21 -14.35 -8.71
N GLN A 17 7.83 -13.52 -7.88
CA GLN A 17 7.38 -12.14 -7.66
C GLN A 17 7.55 -11.28 -8.92
N ASP A 18 8.58 -11.53 -9.71
CA ASP A 18 8.82 -10.90 -11.01
C ASP A 18 7.66 -11.13 -11.98
N VAL A 19 7.15 -12.36 -12.07
CA VAL A 19 5.97 -12.70 -12.89
C VAL A 19 4.74 -11.94 -12.40
N LEU A 20 4.54 -11.85 -11.08
CA LEU A 20 3.45 -11.08 -10.49
C LEU A 20 3.57 -9.58 -10.86
N MET A 21 4.78 -9.01 -10.80
CA MET A 21 5.00 -7.61 -11.15
C MET A 21 4.74 -7.35 -12.65
N GLU A 22 5.18 -8.26 -13.53
CA GLU A 22 4.92 -8.17 -14.97
C GLU A 22 3.41 -8.16 -15.27
N GLU A 23 2.65 -9.06 -14.64
CA GLU A 23 1.20 -9.11 -14.82
C GLU A 23 0.51 -7.84 -14.31
N ILE A 24 0.96 -7.29 -13.18
CA ILE A 24 0.43 -6.03 -12.65
C ILE A 24 0.71 -4.86 -13.60
N VAL A 25 1.90 -4.78 -14.19
CA VAL A 25 2.26 -3.76 -15.20
C VAL A 25 1.39 -3.90 -16.44
N ALA A 26 1.23 -5.11 -16.96
CA ALA A 26 0.38 -5.36 -18.12
C ALA A 26 -1.06 -4.91 -17.87
N ARG A 27 -1.64 -5.31 -16.73
CA ARG A 27 -2.99 -4.90 -16.33
C ARG A 27 -3.11 -3.40 -16.13
N TYR A 28 -2.11 -2.76 -15.52
CA TYR A 28 -2.09 -1.31 -15.38
C TYR A 28 -2.19 -0.65 -16.76
N HIS A 29 -1.33 -0.98 -17.70
CA HIS A 29 -1.36 -0.37 -19.05
C HIS A 29 -2.62 -0.67 -19.85
N GLU A 30 -3.20 -1.86 -19.71
CA GLU A 30 -4.45 -2.22 -20.39
C GLU A 30 -5.65 -1.40 -19.90
N ASN A 31 -5.68 -1.06 -18.60
CA ASN A 31 -6.84 -0.45 -17.95
C ASN A 31 -6.73 1.08 -17.79
N THR A 32 -5.59 1.70 -18.16
CA THR A 32 -5.30 3.11 -17.86
C THR A 32 -4.99 3.98 -19.08
N LYS A 33 -5.18 3.45 -20.30
CA LYS A 33 -4.76 4.12 -21.55
C LYS A 33 -5.26 5.56 -21.70
N ASP A 34 -6.48 5.83 -21.25
CA ASP A 34 -7.13 7.14 -21.38
C ASP A 34 -7.32 7.84 -20.03
N ALA A 35 -6.70 7.32 -18.96
CA ALA A 35 -6.84 7.86 -17.62
C ALA A 35 -5.80 8.96 -17.36
N GLU A 36 -6.25 10.15 -16.95
CA GLU A 36 -5.35 11.23 -16.50
C GLU A 36 -4.78 10.94 -15.10
N VAL A 37 -5.55 10.24 -14.26
CA VAL A 37 -5.18 9.87 -12.89
C VAL A 37 -5.62 8.44 -12.64
N VAL A 38 -4.73 7.65 -12.04
CA VAL A 38 -4.99 6.27 -11.64
C VAL A 38 -4.81 6.15 -10.14
N LEU A 39 -5.85 5.70 -9.44
CA LEU A 39 -5.77 5.38 -8.02
C LEU A 39 -5.63 3.86 -7.86
N ILE A 40 -4.57 3.44 -7.18
CA ILE A 40 -4.32 2.03 -6.87
C ILE A 40 -4.49 1.84 -5.37
N GLU A 41 -5.48 1.04 -4.99
CA GLU A 41 -5.68 0.66 -3.60
C GLU A 41 -4.61 -0.36 -3.17
N GLY A 42 -3.91 -0.06 -2.08
CA GLY A 42 -2.94 -0.97 -1.48
C GLY A 42 -3.62 -2.05 -0.64
N LEU A 43 -2.94 -3.18 -0.48
CA LEU A 43 -3.38 -4.25 0.39
C LEU A 43 -3.33 -3.82 1.87
N VAL A 44 -4.35 -4.17 2.63
CA VAL A 44 -4.37 -3.96 4.08
C VAL A 44 -3.58 -5.08 4.76
N PRO A 45 -2.53 -4.77 5.54
CA PRO A 45 -1.78 -5.78 6.26
C PRO A 45 -2.67 -6.44 7.32
N THR A 46 -2.77 -7.76 7.25
CA THR A 46 -3.50 -8.59 8.22
C THR A 46 -2.61 -9.72 8.71
N ARG A 47 -3.04 -10.44 9.76
CA ARG A 47 -2.31 -11.63 10.23
C ARG A 47 -2.15 -12.71 9.15
N LYS A 48 -3.10 -12.79 8.21
CA LYS A 48 -3.07 -13.72 7.08
C LYS A 48 -2.13 -13.25 5.97
N HIS A 49 -2.06 -11.94 5.74
CA HIS A 49 -1.28 -11.35 4.64
C HIS A 49 -0.20 -10.42 5.17
N GLN A 50 0.81 -11.01 5.84
CA GLN A 50 1.93 -10.24 6.39
C GLN A 50 2.85 -9.66 5.31
N PHE A 51 2.81 -10.21 4.09
CA PHE A 51 3.55 -9.74 2.92
C PHE A 51 2.93 -8.47 2.30
N ALA A 52 1.74 -8.03 2.72
CA ALA A 52 1.00 -6.93 2.10
C ALA A 52 1.83 -5.65 1.94
N ASN A 53 2.55 -5.22 3.00
CA ASN A 53 3.36 -3.99 2.91
C ASN A 53 4.53 -4.13 1.93
N ALA A 54 5.22 -5.27 1.93
CA ALA A 54 6.30 -5.53 0.99
C ALA A 54 5.79 -5.54 -0.45
N LEU A 55 4.65 -6.21 -0.68
CA LEU A 55 4.01 -6.26 -1.99
C LEU A 55 3.52 -4.88 -2.44
N ASN A 56 2.88 -4.11 -1.57
CA ASN A 56 2.48 -2.72 -1.86
C ASN A 56 3.68 -1.87 -2.29
N TYR A 57 4.80 -2.01 -1.59
CA TYR A 57 6.01 -1.26 -1.91
C TYR A 57 6.60 -1.65 -3.27
N GLU A 58 6.66 -2.95 -3.58
CA GLU A 58 7.17 -3.44 -4.86
C GLU A 58 6.24 -3.07 -6.03
N ILE A 59 4.93 -3.09 -5.83
CA ILE A 59 3.96 -2.60 -6.82
C ILE A 59 4.18 -1.11 -7.09
N ALA A 60 4.23 -0.29 -6.02
CA ALA A 60 4.42 1.15 -6.16
C ALA A 60 5.74 1.48 -6.86
N LYS A 61 6.83 0.76 -6.50
CA LYS A 61 8.14 0.92 -7.14
C LYS A 61 8.12 0.51 -8.62
N THR A 62 7.49 -0.62 -8.94
CA THR A 62 7.40 -1.15 -10.30
C THR A 62 6.62 -0.22 -11.22
N LEU A 63 5.53 0.37 -10.72
CA LEU A 63 4.72 1.33 -11.46
C LEU A 63 5.25 2.77 -11.38
N ASN A 64 6.36 3.00 -10.67
CA ASN A 64 6.85 4.33 -10.30
C ASN A 64 5.73 5.24 -9.76
N ALA A 65 4.86 4.67 -8.94
CA ALA A 65 3.69 5.33 -8.38
C ALA A 65 4.06 6.15 -7.15
N GLU A 66 3.32 7.24 -6.97
CA GLU A 66 3.29 7.99 -5.73
C GLU A 66 2.52 7.22 -4.65
N ILE A 67 2.96 7.38 -3.40
CA ILE A 67 2.44 6.68 -2.23
C ILE A 67 1.82 7.69 -1.29
N VAL A 68 0.56 7.47 -0.95
CA VAL A 68 -0.16 8.21 0.07
C VAL A 68 -0.59 7.22 1.16
N PHE A 69 -0.15 7.44 2.39
CA PHE A 69 -0.62 6.64 3.52
C PHE A 69 -1.97 7.12 4.00
N VAL A 70 -2.88 6.20 4.31
CA VAL A 70 -4.16 6.52 4.94
C VAL A 70 -4.16 5.91 6.34
N LEU A 71 -4.24 6.76 7.36
CA LEU A 71 -4.33 6.32 8.76
C LEU A 71 -5.52 7.00 9.43
N ALA A 72 -6.04 6.42 10.51
CA ALA A 72 -6.97 7.10 11.40
C ALA A 72 -6.28 7.44 12.71
N LEU A 73 -6.66 8.59 13.31
CA LEU A 73 -6.18 8.98 14.64
C LEU A 73 -6.65 7.97 15.69
N GLY A 74 -7.94 7.61 15.68
CA GLY A 74 -8.50 6.70 16.69
C GLY A 74 -8.25 7.24 18.10
N ASN A 75 -7.77 6.37 18.99
CA ASN A 75 -7.39 6.71 20.36
C ASN A 75 -5.94 7.19 20.51
N ASP A 76 -5.19 7.34 19.40
CA ASP A 76 -3.80 7.78 19.46
C ASP A 76 -3.71 9.27 19.81
N SER A 77 -2.73 9.61 20.64
CA SER A 77 -2.24 10.98 20.72
C SER A 77 -1.56 11.39 19.41
N PRO A 78 -1.45 12.69 19.10
CA PRO A 78 -0.68 13.16 17.94
C PRO A 78 0.77 12.63 17.88
N ALA A 79 1.40 12.41 19.04
CA ALA A 79 2.75 11.85 19.11
C ALA A 79 2.80 10.37 18.68
N GLN A 80 1.83 9.57 19.12
CA GLN A 80 1.70 8.15 18.73
C GLN A 80 1.37 8.01 17.24
N LEU A 81 0.48 8.87 16.72
CA LEU A 81 0.18 8.90 15.29
C LEU A 81 1.43 9.23 14.46
N LYS A 82 2.23 10.21 14.90
CA LYS A 82 3.50 10.56 14.25
C LYS A 82 4.46 9.36 14.23
N GLU A 83 4.59 8.63 15.33
CA GLU A 83 5.42 7.42 15.39
C GLU A 83 4.92 6.35 14.41
N ARG A 84 3.61 6.10 14.34
CA ARG A 84 3.02 5.17 13.37
C ARG A 84 3.28 5.57 11.92
N ILE A 85 3.22 6.88 11.61
CA ILE A 85 3.57 7.40 10.29
C ILE A 85 5.05 7.11 9.97
N GLU A 86 5.95 7.33 10.92
CA GLU A 86 7.39 7.06 10.73
C GLU A 86 7.69 5.56 10.56
N LEU A 87 6.98 4.70 11.29
CA LEU A 87 7.08 3.25 11.13
C LEU A 87 6.58 2.82 9.74
N ALA A 88 5.43 3.31 9.31
CA ALA A 88 4.92 3.05 7.96
C ALA A 88 5.91 3.53 6.89
N ARG A 89 6.43 4.74 7.03
CA ARG A 89 7.44 5.30 6.11
C ARG A 89 8.67 4.40 5.99
N THR A 90 9.13 3.82 7.10
CA THR A 90 10.31 2.93 7.12
C THR A 90 10.09 1.66 6.30
N SER A 91 8.88 1.08 6.30
CA SER A 91 8.55 -0.09 5.48
C SER A 91 8.55 0.18 3.97
N PHE A 92 8.52 1.45 3.55
CA PHE A 92 8.47 1.87 2.15
C PHE A 92 9.73 2.65 1.74
N GLY A 93 10.91 2.25 2.25
CA GLY A 93 12.20 2.85 1.87
C GLY A 93 12.60 4.10 2.69
N GLY A 94 11.80 4.47 3.68
CA GLY A 94 12.13 5.52 4.66
C GLY A 94 12.29 6.91 4.04
N SER A 95 13.11 7.75 4.65
CA SER A 95 13.36 9.13 4.21
C SER A 95 14.01 9.25 2.83
N LYS A 96 14.54 8.16 2.27
CA LYS A 96 15.16 8.13 0.94
C LYS A 96 14.15 7.94 -0.18
N ASN A 97 12.96 7.41 0.12
CA ASN A 97 11.92 7.23 -0.88
C ASN A 97 11.19 8.56 -1.12
N LYS A 98 11.46 9.17 -2.28
CA LYS A 98 10.85 10.43 -2.70
C LYS A 98 9.42 10.29 -3.22
N ASN A 99 8.98 9.07 -3.49
CA ASN A 99 7.63 8.80 -4.00
C ASN A 99 6.58 8.77 -2.88
N ILE A 100 6.97 8.92 -1.60
CA ILE A 100 6.01 9.10 -0.52
C ILE A 100 5.56 10.56 -0.50
N THR A 101 4.41 10.83 -1.12
CA THR A 101 3.90 12.18 -1.36
C THR A 101 3.16 12.74 -0.14
N GLY A 102 2.56 11.89 0.69
CA GLY A 102 1.87 12.40 1.87
C GLY A 102 1.12 11.37 2.70
N VAL A 103 0.33 11.90 3.64
CA VAL A 103 -0.48 11.14 4.58
C VAL A 103 -1.86 11.78 4.67
N ILE A 104 -2.90 10.96 4.60
CA ILE A 104 -4.29 11.32 4.88
C ILE A 104 -4.64 10.79 6.26
N ILE A 105 -5.09 11.70 7.15
CA ILE A 105 -5.66 11.34 8.44
C ILE A 105 -7.17 11.24 8.30
N ASN A 106 -7.65 10.02 8.14
CA ASN A 106 -9.05 9.71 8.02
C ASN A 106 -9.74 9.72 9.40
N LYS A 107 -11.07 9.90 9.40
CA LYS A 107 -11.93 9.84 10.59
C LYS A 107 -11.49 10.79 11.72
N LEU A 108 -10.91 11.94 11.38
CA LEU A 108 -10.54 12.94 12.38
C LEU A 108 -11.81 13.44 13.09
N ASN A 109 -11.80 13.43 14.43
CA ASN A 109 -12.94 13.78 15.29
C ASN A 109 -14.15 12.83 15.19
N ALA A 110 -14.03 11.69 14.52
CA ALA A 110 -15.07 10.67 14.58
C ALA A 110 -15.15 10.09 15.99
N PRO A 111 -16.34 9.63 16.44
CA PRO A 111 -16.44 8.83 17.65
C PRO A 111 -15.45 7.67 17.58
N VAL A 112 -14.67 7.51 18.62
CA VAL A 112 -13.78 6.36 18.76
C VAL A 112 -14.61 5.16 19.16
N ASP A 113 -14.43 4.06 18.43
CA ASP A 113 -15.06 2.79 18.80
C ASP A 113 -14.56 2.40 20.21
N ASP A 114 -15.49 2.10 21.11
CA ASP A 114 -15.16 1.47 22.40
C ASP A 114 -14.54 0.11 22.11
N GLN A 115 -13.36 -0.16 22.68
CA GLN A 115 -12.62 -1.41 22.49
C GLN A 115 -13.36 -2.63 23.04
#